data_AF-A0A832YFJ2-F1
#
_entry.id   AF-A0A832YFJ2-F1
#
_cell.length_a   1.000
_cell.length_b   1.000
_cell.length_c   1.000
_cell.angle_alpha   90.00
_cell.angle_beta   90.00
_cell.angle_gamma   90.00
#
_symmetry.space_group_name_H-M   'P 1'
#
loop_
_entity.id
_entity.type
_entity.pdbx_description
1 polymer ?
#
loop_
_entity_poly.entity_id
_entity_poly.type
_entity_poly.pdbx_seq_one_letter_code
_entity_poly.pdbx_strand_id
1 'polypeptide(L)'
;MNKTAYSKTLALLMTAGMLLSGCIFDTGNEIDIDDKVLEPDIEIEPVEVVTTTGCENLNPLHCMLPFPSNAFLIDDNSTTTGYKVNYASNTLPSSGTTSNVEIAALNRFDGFSPSTQIMTAFTTVPNLTGVANQYSIATSLSSDHATVLLNFKTGERVAHWIEVDDRANNPSATIVFMRTLGALDTNTTYGVAFIGLSDLSGNAVTASLAMQAIIDGDLTTSADIEDRRGVIDALLDDLEELDYQRTDVKSAWVFHTASSQSILSDISVMRSDALTRLGEDGIGCTVTSSEDDYGGDDTLLRRIRGTFTAPQYLESQNPPALIVRDNNSIPQFVEDAEIPFTMVIPHVLADLNESGPLVVFGHGFLGTGEGTSNYLGGWAEEYKVSFIATDLYGWSESDFDTLGLGMIDPSYFQHQAERIEQALINKMAMIRTFKGICSDLDEMYSDEINLVNTSDVHYMGYSLGGIYGASVVAVSPDIDRAALWVGGSGFSTFVERSTNFATFAELFSHSAAYPERNDRALLIGVMQQMWDCSDPETFLP
;
A
#
# COMPACT_ATOMS: atom_id res chain seq x y z
N MET A 1 54.80 68.16 17.47
CA MET A 1 56.01 68.53 18.25
C MET A 1 55.63 68.73 19.72
N ASN A 2 56.59 68.60 20.65
CA ASN A 2 56.51 68.97 22.08
C ASN A 2 55.94 70.40 22.30
N LYS A 3 55.37 70.86 23.43
CA LYS A 3 55.08 70.41 24.85
C LYS A 3 54.07 71.44 25.44
N THR A 4 53.43 71.43 26.63
CA THR A 4 53.31 70.63 27.89
C THR A 4 51.94 71.05 28.51
N ALA A 5 51.08 70.23 29.14
CA ALA A 5 51.13 69.39 30.37
C ALA A 5 50.58 70.05 31.67
N TYR A 6 49.77 69.28 32.42
CA TYR A 6 49.26 69.47 33.81
C TYR A 6 48.13 70.50 34.14
N SER A 7 46.89 70.06 33.94
CA SER A 7 45.91 69.67 35.00
C SER A 7 45.87 70.42 36.35
N LYS A 8 44.66 70.89 36.73
CA LYS A 8 43.86 70.28 37.82
C LYS A 8 42.39 70.75 37.91
N THR A 9 41.47 69.78 37.88
CA THR A 9 40.21 69.60 38.66
C THR A 9 39.43 70.82 39.23
N LEU A 10 38.08 70.84 39.26
CA LEU A 10 37.00 69.96 38.73
C LEU A 10 35.62 70.61 39.03
N ALA A 11 34.55 70.19 38.34
CA ALA A 11 33.13 70.26 38.74
C ALA A 11 32.43 71.65 38.84
N LEU A 12 31.11 71.77 38.65
CA LEU A 12 30.15 71.02 37.80
C LEU A 12 28.85 71.86 37.66
N LEU A 13 28.10 71.68 36.57
CA LEU A 13 26.65 71.97 36.40
C LEU A 13 26.05 73.30 36.94
N MET A 14 25.53 74.14 36.03
CA MET A 14 24.07 74.40 36.00
C MET A 14 23.55 75.02 34.70
N THR A 15 22.28 74.71 34.46
CA THR A 15 21.30 75.03 33.42
C THR A 15 21.07 76.50 33.00
N ALA A 16 20.36 76.63 31.86
CA ALA A 16 19.31 77.63 31.51
C ALA A 16 19.66 78.66 30.41
N GLY A 17 18.67 78.98 29.55
CA GLY A 17 18.84 79.92 28.43
C GLY A 17 17.74 79.96 27.36
N MET A 18 16.44 79.95 27.71
CA MET A 18 15.38 80.36 26.77
C MET A 18 15.38 81.89 26.61
N LEU A 19 15.17 82.45 25.40
CA LEU A 19 14.46 83.73 25.21
C LEU A 19 14.08 84.04 23.73
N LEU A 20 12.76 84.00 23.50
CA LEU A 20 11.91 84.59 22.44
C LEU A 20 12.47 85.65 21.46
N SER A 21 12.21 85.47 20.16
CA SER A 21 11.52 86.39 19.21
C SER A 21 11.77 85.97 17.74
N GLY A 22 10.89 86.16 16.76
CA GLY A 22 9.50 86.66 16.73
C GLY A 22 8.82 86.31 15.37
N CYS A 23 7.50 86.47 15.25
CA CYS A 23 6.71 85.90 14.16
C CYS A 23 6.73 86.68 12.82
N ILE A 24 6.79 85.94 11.70
CA ILE A 24 6.32 86.35 10.37
C ILE A 24 5.57 85.16 9.76
N PHE A 25 4.43 85.39 9.11
CA PHE A 25 3.75 84.42 8.24
C PHE A 25 4.25 84.58 6.80
N ASP A 26 4.59 83.49 6.10
CA ASP A 26 3.80 83.03 4.94
C ASP A 26 4.15 81.58 4.52
N THR A 27 3.34 81.01 3.62
CA THR A 27 3.33 79.64 3.05
C THR A 27 4.67 78.93 2.79
N GLY A 28 4.70 77.60 3.01
CA GLY A 28 5.44 76.65 2.15
C GLY A 28 5.98 75.38 2.81
N ASN A 29 5.40 74.22 2.48
CA ASN A 29 5.87 72.83 2.71
C ASN A 29 6.60 72.54 4.04
N GLU A 30 5.88 71.96 5.01
CA GLU A 30 6.51 71.03 5.95
C GLU A 30 6.84 69.72 5.21
N ILE A 31 8.07 69.22 5.40
CA ILE A 31 8.46 67.86 5.04
C ILE A 31 8.20 67.03 6.30
N ASP A 32 7.22 66.14 6.24
CA ASP A 32 6.92 65.24 7.34
C ASP A 32 8.05 64.22 7.46
N ILE A 33 8.85 64.33 8.52
CA ILE A 33 9.92 63.37 8.81
C ILE A 33 9.27 62.25 9.63
N ASP A 34 8.77 61.25 8.92
CA ASP A 34 8.23 60.01 9.46
C ASP A 34 9.31 59.31 10.30
N ASP A 35 9.31 59.58 11.61
CA ASP A 35 10.27 59.10 12.60
C ASP A 35 9.98 57.63 12.93
N LYS A 36 9.98 56.80 11.88
CA LYS A 36 9.91 55.35 11.96
C LYS A 36 11.13 54.85 12.70
N VAL A 37 10.90 54.54 13.97
CA VAL A 37 11.66 53.53 14.68
C VAL A 37 11.56 52.25 13.85
N LEU A 38 12.61 52.00 13.07
CA LEU A 38 12.92 50.65 12.61
C LEU A 38 13.21 49.84 13.86
N GLU A 39 12.19 49.11 14.33
CA GLU A 39 12.45 47.92 15.11
C GLU A 39 13.41 47.05 14.29
N PRO A 40 14.51 46.55 14.88
CA PRO A 40 15.43 45.73 14.12
C PRO A 40 14.69 44.47 13.70
N ASP A 41 14.69 44.17 12.40
CA ASP A 41 14.28 42.85 11.91
C ASP A 41 15.12 41.81 12.67
N ILE A 42 14.48 41.08 13.58
CA ILE A 42 15.10 39.93 14.24
C ILE A 42 15.14 38.86 13.17
N GLU A 43 16.31 38.66 12.56
CA GLU A 43 16.59 37.47 11.78
C GLU A 43 16.46 36.27 12.71
N ILE A 44 15.28 35.65 12.74
CA ILE A 44 15.01 34.38 13.42
C ILE A 44 15.82 33.34 12.64
N GLU A 45 16.95 32.90 13.21
CA GLU A 45 17.76 31.84 12.60
C GLU A 45 16.91 30.56 12.49
N PRO A 46 16.80 29.93 11.29
CA PRO A 46 15.97 28.75 11.11
C PRO A 46 16.36 27.60 12.04
N VAL A 47 15.36 26.89 12.55
CA VAL A 47 15.52 25.76 13.47
C VAL A 47 16.33 24.65 12.78
N GLU A 48 17.49 24.34 13.34
CA GLU A 48 18.37 23.27 12.83
C GLU A 48 17.72 21.90 13.06
N VAL A 49 17.21 21.32 11.97
CA VAL A 49 16.59 19.99 11.94
C VAL A 49 17.50 18.98 11.22
N VAL A 50 17.44 17.71 11.64
CA VAL A 50 18.21 16.63 11.01
C VAL A 50 17.60 16.30 9.65
N THR A 51 18.31 16.62 8.57
CA THR A 51 17.87 16.35 7.20
C THR A 51 18.65 15.23 6.54
N THR A 52 17.97 14.34 5.82
CA THR A 52 18.61 13.37 4.90
C THR A 52 17.89 13.38 3.56
N THR A 53 18.62 13.66 2.47
CA THR A 53 18.07 13.65 1.11
C THR A 53 17.41 12.31 0.80
N GLY A 54 16.18 12.33 0.28
CA GLY A 54 15.42 11.11 -0.01
C GLY A 54 14.72 10.47 1.19
N CYS A 55 14.86 11.02 2.39
CA CYS A 55 14.03 10.66 3.55
C CYS A 55 12.91 11.68 3.76
N GLU A 56 11.86 11.27 4.46
CA GLU A 56 11.08 12.22 5.25
C GLU A 56 11.97 12.86 6.32
N ASN A 57 11.74 14.14 6.57
CA ASN A 57 12.47 14.93 7.55
C ASN A 57 11.53 15.39 8.70
N LEU A 58 10.22 15.17 8.58
CA LEU A 58 9.25 15.45 9.65
C LEU A 58 9.40 14.53 10.86
N ASN A 59 9.79 13.26 10.70
CA ASN A 59 9.99 12.33 11.82
C ASN A 59 11.37 11.65 11.77
N PRO A 60 12.36 12.11 12.55
CA PRO A 60 13.74 11.65 12.48
C PRO A 60 13.98 10.23 13.03
N LEU A 61 12.93 9.49 13.41
CA LEU A 61 13.05 8.13 13.96
C LEU A 61 13.28 7.06 12.90
N HIS A 62 12.89 7.29 11.64
CA HIS A 62 13.21 6.42 10.51
C HIS A 62 13.02 7.16 9.18
N CYS A 63 13.90 6.90 8.18
CA CYS A 63 13.94 7.61 6.89
C CYS A 63 12.60 7.69 6.15
N MET A 64 11.75 6.67 6.26
CA MET A 64 10.44 6.62 5.61
C MET A 64 9.26 7.12 6.46
N LEU A 65 9.46 7.58 7.71
CA LEU A 65 8.36 8.00 8.58
C LEU A 65 8.20 9.53 8.61
N PRO A 66 6.96 10.06 8.66
CA PRO A 66 5.70 9.33 8.60
C PRO A 66 5.40 8.78 7.19
N PHE A 67 4.63 7.69 7.14
CA PHE A 67 4.32 6.96 5.90
C PHE A 67 2.81 6.74 5.73
N PRO A 68 2.27 6.78 4.50
CA PRO A 68 2.84 7.44 3.32
C PRO A 68 2.94 8.96 3.53
N SER A 69 3.80 9.66 2.78
CA SER A 69 3.96 11.12 2.87
C SER A 69 4.34 11.73 1.51
N ASN A 70 3.83 12.93 1.22
CA ASN A 70 4.17 13.69 0.01
C ASN A 70 5.68 13.97 -0.17
N ALA A 71 6.52 13.75 0.84
CA ALA A 71 8.00 13.77 0.70
C ALA A 71 8.53 12.81 -0.38
N PHE A 72 7.78 11.74 -0.70
CA PHE A 72 8.13 10.75 -1.72
C PHE A 72 7.34 10.93 -3.03
N LEU A 73 6.73 12.10 -3.25
CA LEU A 73 6.11 12.50 -4.52
C LEU A 73 6.90 13.64 -5.17
N ILE A 74 6.81 13.73 -6.50
CA ILE A 74 7.24 14.87 -7.32
C ILE A 74 6.12 15.25 -8.29
N ASP A 75 6.09 16.51 -8.74
CA ASP A 75 5.16 16.96 -9.77
C ASP A 75 5.47 16.30 -11.12
N ASP A 76 4.48 15.66 -11.74
CA ASP A 76 4.54 15.14 -13.10
C ASP A 76 3.20 15.39 -13.82
N ASN A 77 3.13 16.49 -14.57
CA ASN A 77 1.96 16.89 -15.35
C ASN A 77 1.62 15.93 -16.53
N SER A 78 2.29 14.78 -16.66
CA SER A 78 1.90 13.72 -17.59
C SER A 78 1.04 12.61 -16.95
N THR A 79 0.87 12.60 -15.63
CA THR A 79 0.05 11.60 -14.90
C THR A 79 -1.39 12.08 -14.65
N THR A 80 -2.22 11.22 -14.04
CA THR A 80 -3.66 11.52 -13.81
C THR A 80 -3.90 12.31 -12.52
N THR A 81 -3.01 12.19 -11.53
CA THR A 81 -2.99 12.96 -10.29
C THR A 81 -2.24 14.29 -10.43
N GLY A 82 -1.33 14.38 -11.41
CA GLY A 82 -0.31 15.45 -11.49
C GLY A 82 0.95 15.16 -10.67
N TYR A 83 1.01 14.00 -9.99
CA TYR A 83 2.14 13.56 -9.17
C TYR A 83 2.77 12.27 -9.70
N LYS A 84 3.95 11.95 -9.18
CA LYS A 84 4.65 10.69 -9.40
C LYS A 84 5.45 10.29 -8.17
N VAL A 85 5.45 8.99 -7.86
CA VAL A 85 6.24 8.42 -6.76
C VAL A 85 7.73 8.45 -7.10
N ASN A 86 8.52 8.90 -6.13
CA ASN A 86 9.96 9.14 -6.27
C ASN A 86 10.69 8.71 -5.00
N TYR A 87 10.74 7.40 -4.73
CA TYR A 87 11.70 6.84 -3.78
C TYR A 87 13.11 6.97 -4.38
N ALA A 88 14.02 7.59 -3.64
CA ALA A 88 15.43 7.67 -4.00
C ALA A 88 16.15 6.36 -3.63
N SER A 89 17.38 6.18 -4.14
CA SER A 89 18.19 4.96 -3.92
C SER A 89 18.46 4.65 -2.44
N ASN A 90 18.42 5.68 -1.59
CA ASN A 90 18.62 5.59 -0.13
C ASN A 90 17.32 5.79 0.69
N THR A 91 16.14 5.81 0.07
CA THR A 91 14.86 5.95 0.79
C THR A 91 14.43 4.65 1.46
N LEU A 92 14.55 3.52 0.74
CA LEU A 92 14.24 2.21 1.29
C LEU A 92 15.36 1.76 2.24
N PRO A 93 15.05 1.04 3.33
CA PRO A 93 16.07 0.53 4.25
C PRO A 93 17.01 -0.44 3.54
N SER A 94 18.28 -0.45 3.94
CA SER A 94 19.29 -1.41 3.48
C SER A 94 19.18 -2.74 4.24
N SER A 95 19.36 -3.87 3.56
CA SER A 95 19.51 -5.16 4.25
C SER A 95 20.94 -5.37 4.77
N GLY A 96 21.11 -6.34 5.67
CA GLY A 96 22.42 -6.80 6.14
C GLY A 96 23.35 -7.37 5.06
N THR A 97 22.86 -7.56 3.83
CA THR A 97 23.68 -7.94 2.65
C THR A 97 23.64 -6.93 1.50
N THR A 98 22.63 -6.06 1.42
CA THR A 98 22.41 -5.12 0.30
C THR A 98 22.33 -3.68 0.81
N SER A 99 23.38 -2.89 0.59
CA SER A 99 23.52 -1.53 1.16
C SER A 99 22.72 -0.42 0.45
N ASN A 100 22.04 -0.74 -0.65
CA ASN A 100 21.28 0.21 -1.47
C ASN A 100 20.18 -0.59 -2.18
N VAL A 101 18.93 -0.43 -1.74
CA VAL A 101 17.79 -1.27 -2.14
C VAL A 101 16.85 -0.44 -2.99
N GLU A 102 16.70 -0.82 -4.26
CA GLU A 102 15.90 -0.09 -5.24
C GLU A 102 14.83 -1.00 -5.83
N ILE A 103 13.57 -0.56 -5.77
CA ILE A 103 12.42 -1.24 -6.41
C ILE A 103 11.86 -0.29 -7.46
N ALA A 104 12.51 -0.25 -8.63
CA ALA A 104 12.25 0.75 -9.66
C ALA A 104 10.78 0.83 -10.13
N ALA A 105 10.03 -0.27 -10.04
CA ALA A 105 8.60 -0.30 -10.34
C ALA A 105 7.74 0.57 -9.43
N LEU A 106 8.15 0.87 -8.20
CA LEU A 106 7.40 1.77 -7.31
C LEU A 106 7.33 3.20 -7.88
N ASN A 107 8.39 3.65 -8.56
CA ASN A 107 8.44 4.97 -9.18
C ASN A 107 7.68 5.03 -10.54
N ARG A 108 6.87 4.00 -10.85
CA ARG A 108 5.92 3.99 -11.99
C ARG A 108 4.56 4.60 -11.64
N PHE A 109 4.21 4.67 -10.35
CA PHE A 109 2.88 5.05 -9.89
C PHE A 109 2.71 6.56 -9.72
N ASP A 110 1.48 7.05 -9.89
CA ASP A 110 1.12 8.47 -9.79
C ASP A 110 0.65 8.94 -8.40
N GLY A 111 0.76 8.08 -7.38
CA GLY A 111 0.48 8.39 -5.98
C GLY A 111 0.67 7.14 -5.11
N PHE A 112 0.31 7.20 -3.83
CA PHE A 112 0.42 6.04 -2.92
C PHE A 112 -0.74 5.07 -3.06
N SER A 113 -0.49 3.81 -2.67
CA SER A 113 -1.54 2.79 -2.53
C SER A 113 -2.71 3.29 -1.63
N PRO A 114 -3.97 3.23 -2.09
CA PRO A 114 -5.13 3.55 -1.24
C PRO A 114 -5.35 2.55 -0.10
N SER A 115 -4.70 1.38 -0.18
CA SER A 115 -4.81 0.24 0.74
C SER A 115 -3.63 0.17 1.73
N THR A 116 -2.71 1.14 1.71
CA THR A 116 -1.47 1.08 2.48
C THR A 116 -1.64 1.30 3.98
N GLN A 117 -0.63 0.87 4.73
CA GLN A 117 -0.57 1.03 6.17
C GLN A 117 -0.10 2.45 6.52
N ILE A 118 -0.97 3.27 7.12
CA ILE A 118 -0.59 4.60 7.62
C ILE A 118 0.21 4.42 8.92
N MET A 119 1.40 5.01 8.99
CA MET A 119 2.39 4.77 10.06
C MET A 119 3.10 6.06 10.49
N THR A 120 3.25 6.23 11.80
CA THR A 120 4.22 7.17 12.41
C THR A 120 4.91 6.47 13.59
N ALA A 121 5.85 7.15 14.25
CA ALA A 121 6.48 6.66 15.48
C ALA A 121 6.76 7.83 16.43
N PHE A 122 6.89 7.54 17.73
CA PHE A 122 7.23 8.54 18.75
C PHE A 122 8.40 8.06 19.62
N THR A 123 9.11 9.01 20.24
CA THR A 123 10.22 8.75 21.15
C THR A 123 9.80 8.04 22.45
N THR A 124 8.50 8.05 22.76
CA THR A 124 7.86 7.31 23.84
C THR A 124 6.61 6.61 23.31
N VAL A 125 6.32 5.40 23.81
CA VAL A 125 5.12 4.64 23.40
C VAL A 125 3.85 5.37 23.91
N PRO A 126 2.91 5.75 23.01
CA PRO A 126 1.68 6.42 23.42
C PRO A 126 0.73 5.46 24.14
N ASN A 127 0.01 6.00 25.11
CA ASN A 127 -1.08 5.33 25.80
C ASN A 127 -2.37 5.47 24.98
N LEU A 128 -2.78 4.40 24.29
CA LEU A 128 -3.99 4.38 23.46
C LEU A 128 -5.31 4.23 24.27
N THR A 129 -5.28 4.43 25.60
CA THR A 129 -6.49 4.39 26.43
C THR A 129 -7.46 5.50 26.04
N GLY A 130 -8.61 5.13 25.47
CA GLY A 130 -9.62 6.08 24.98
C GLY A 130 -9.53 6.41 23.48
N VAL A 131 -8.43 6.02 22.83
CA VAL A 131 -8.27 6.10 21.37
C VAL A 131 -9.05 4.94 20.72
N ALA A 132 -9.57 5.16 19.51
CA ALA A 132 -10.28 4.15 18.74
C ALA A 132 -9.40 2.91 18.49
N ASN A 133 -9.93 1.74 18.85
CA ASN A 133 -9.34 0.42 18.56
C ASN A 133 -10.29 -0.39 17.67
N GLN A 134 -9.90 -1.61 17.28
CA GLN A 134 -10.65 -2.48 16.37
C GLN A 134 -12.09 -2.85 16.85
N TYR A 135 -12.42 -2.62 18.12
CA TYR A 135 -13.77 -2.82 18.67
C TYR A 135 -14.53 -1.51 18.92
N SER A 136 -13.89 -0.35 18.75
CA SER A 136 -14.48 0.97 19.02
C SER A 136 -14.37 1.98 17.88
N ILE A 137 -13.80 1.61 16.72
CA ILE A 137 -13.66 2.36 15.44
C ILE A 137 -14.50 3.65 15.33
N ALA A 138 -15.83 3.58 15.49
CA ALA A 138 -16.72 4.73 15.36
C ALA A 138 -16.36 5.93 16.28
N THR A 139 -15.62 5.73 17.38
CA THR A 139 -15.10 6.83 18.23
C THR A 139 -14.02 7.66 17.55
N SER A 140 -13.42 7.19 16.45
CA SER A 140 -12.49 7.99 15.62
C SER A 140 -13.15 9.21 14.97
N LEU A 141 -14.49 9.22 14.91
CA LEU A 141 -15.29 10.31 14.37
C LEU A 141 -15.81 11.28 15.47
N SER A 142 -15.50 11.05 16.74
CA SER A 142 -15.81 12.01 17.82
C SER A 142 -15.04 13.32 17.61
N SER A 143 -15.63 14.48 17.90
CA SER A 143 -15.01 15.80 17.69
C SER A 143 -13.76 16.06 18.56
N ASP A 144 -13.59 15.28 19.62
CA ASP A 144 -12.47 15.34 20.57
C ASP A 144 -11.49 14.15 20.42
N HIS A 145 -11.58 13.38 19.33
CA HIS A 145 -10.75 12.19 19.15
C HIS A 145 -9.27 12.54 18.93
N ALA A 146 -8.36 11.86 19.64
CA ALA A 146 -6.92 12.13 19.66
C ALA A 146 -6.17 11.86 18.33
N THR A 147 -6.84 11.32 17.31
CA THR A 147 -6.29 11.16 15.96
C THR A 147 -7.32 11.48 14.89
N VAL A 148 -6.87 12.06 13.78
CA VAL A 148 -7.70 12.47 12.64
C VAL A 148 -7.11 11.93 11.34
N LEU A 149 -7.98 11.42 10.47
CA LEU A 149 -7.70 11.16 9.06
C LEU A 149 -8.71 11.98 8.26
N LEU A 150 -8.24 13.00 7.54
CA LEU A 150 -9.09 14.00 6.87
C LEU A 150 -9.00 13.88 5.36
N ASN A 151 -10.15 13.82 4.68
CA ASN A 151 -10.25 13.86 3.22
C ASN A 151 -10.28 15.32 2.73
N PHE A 152 -9.20 15.80 2.10
CA PHE A 152 -9.07 17.21 1.69
C PHE A 152 -10.07 17.64 0.61
N LYS A 153 -10.70 16.67 -0.05
CA LYS A 153 -11.66 16.89 -1.14
C LYS A 153 -13.10 17.07 -0.65
N THR A 154 -13.40 16.58 0.56
CA THR A 154 -14.76 16.64 1.14
C THR A 154 -14.82 17.32 2.52
N GLY A 155 -13.69 17.48 3.21
CA GLY A 155 -13.64 17.91 4.61
C GLY A 155 -14.11 16.84 5.60
N GLU A 156 -14.36 15.62 5.14
CA GLU A 156 -14.89 14.54 5.98
C GLU A 156 -13.76 13.76 6.66
N ARG A 157 -14.01 13.34 7.90
CA ARG A 157 -13.09 12.51 8.67
C ARG A 157 -13.37 11.04 8.39
N VAL A 158 -12.33 10.29 8.04
CA VAL A 158 -12.40 8.87 7.68
C VAL A 158 -12.35 8.01 8.95
N ALA A 159 -13.25 7.02 9.03
CA ALA A 159 -13.29 6.09 10.16
C ALA A 159 -12.04 5.20 10.18
N HIS A 160 -11.38 5.14 11.33
CA HIS A 160 -10.13 4.41 11.52
C HIS A 160 -10.00 3.82 12.92
N TRP A 161 -8.98 2.99 13.14
CA TRP A 161 -8.49 2.67 14.49
C TRP A 161 -6.96 2.81 14.58
N ILE A 162 -6.46 2.91 15.81
CA ILE A 162 -5.04 3.06 16.12
C ILE A 162 -4.56 1.82 16.88
N GLU A 163 -3.35 1.35 16.56
CA GLU A 163 -2.66 0.28 17.29
C GLU A 163 -1.16 0.60 17.37
N VAL A 164 -0.50 0.16 18.45
CA VAL A 164 0.97 0.14 18.53
C VAL A 164 1.50 -1.17 17.97
N ASP A 165 2.74 -1.17 17.46
CA ASP A 165 3.35 -2.41 16.98
C ASP A 165 3.79 -3.30 18.15
N ASP A 166 2.94 -4.27 18.52
CA ASP A 166 3.22 -5.33 19.50
C ASP A 166 4.49 -6.17 19.18
N ARG A 167 5.07 -6.03 17.97
CA ARG A 167 6.28 -6.73 17.52
C ARG A 167 7.50 -5.79 17.46
N ALA A 168 7.40 -4.59 18.04
CA ALA A 168 8.51 -3.65 18.17
C ALA A 168 9.69 -4.21 18.99
N ASN A 169 10.87 -4.19 18.39
CA ASN A 169 12.14 -4.48 19.07
C ASN A 169 12.82 -3.21 19.61
N ASN A 170 12.39 -2.01 19.18
CA ASN A 170 12.90 -0.71 19.61
C ASN A 170 11.78 0.11 20.31
N PRO A 171 11.84 0.29 21.65
CA PRO A 171 10.78 0.98 22.41
C PRO A 171 10.84 2.52 22.34
N SER A 172 11.89 3.12 21.76
CA SER A 172 11.98 4.57 21.52
C SER A 172 11.71 4.94 20.05
N ALA A 173 11.23 3.99 19.25
CA ALA A 173 10.79 4.20 17.87
C ALA A 173 9.64 3.25 17.51
N THR A 174 8.80 2.86 18.47
CA THR A 174 7.66 1.96 18.24
C THR A 174 6.70 2.58 17.23
N ILE A 175 6.42 1.85 16.14
CA ILE A 175 5.44 2.28 15.13
C ILE A 175 4.05 2.30 15.75
N VAL A 176 3.31 3.35 15.41
CA VAL A 176 1.89 3.52 15.65
C VAL A 176 1.21 3.46 14.28
N PHE A 177 0.38 2.44 14.08
CA PHE A 177 -0.42 2.30 12.86
C PHE A 177 -1.73 3.05 13.02
N MET A 178 -2.15 3.72 11.95
CA MET A 178 -3.53 4.09 11.70
C MET A 178 -4.10 3.15 10.63
N ARG A 179 -5.25 2.55 10.94
CA ARG A 179 -5.88 1.50 10.15
C ARG A 179 -7.22 1.98 9.61
N THR A 180 -7.37 2.00 8.29
CA THR A 180 -8.65 2.23 7.61
C THR A 180 -9.52 0.97 7.67
N LEU A 181 -10.80 1.11 7.28
CA LEU A 181 -11.75 -0.01 7.22
C LEU A 181 -11.81 -0.70 5.84
N GLY A 182 -11.13 -0.13 4.86
CA GLY A 182 -10.92 -0.61 3.50
C GLY A 182 -10.03 0.37 2.75
N ALA A 183 -9.98 0.29 1.42
CA ALA A 183 -9.32 1.28 0.57
C ALA A 183 -9.81 2.72 0.80
N LEU A 184 -8.90 3.66 0.66
CA LEU A 184 -9.18 5.09 0.51
C LEU A 184 -9.65 5.43 -0.93
N ASP A 185 -10.19 6.62 -1.13
CA ASP A 185 -10.50 7.11 -2.48
C ASP A 185 -9.21 7.24 -3.31
N THR A 186 -9.22 6.77 -4.57
CA THR A 186 -8.14 7.03 -5.53
C THR A 186 -8.08 8.52 -5.94
N ASN A 187 -6.90 9.01 -6.33
CA ASN A 187 -6.66 10.42 -6.74
C ASN A 187 -7.26 11.42 -5.74
N THR A 188 -6.90 11.26 -4.47
CA THR A 188 -7.42 12.05 -3.35
C THR A 188 -6.32 12.32 -2.32
N THR A 189 -6.27 13.57 -1.84
CA THR A 189 -5.32 14.01 -0.81
C THR A 189 -5.90 13.74 0.58
N TYR A 190 -5.08 13.18 1.47
CA TYR A 190 -5.43 12.92 2.87
C TYR A 190 -4.42 13.56 3.82
N GLY A 191 -4.94 14.20 4.86
CA GLY A 191 -4.15 14.65 6.00
C GLY A 191 -4.30 13.69 7.18
N VAL A 192 -3.19 13.44 7.88
CA VAL A 192 -3.14 12.59 9.08
C VAL A 192 -2.68 13.44 10.24
N ALA A 193 -3.32 13.33 11.40
CA ALA A 193 -2.90 14.02 12.62
C ALA A 193 -3.04 13.16 13.88
N PHE A 194 -2.08 13.34 14.79
CA PHE A 194 -2.04 12.77 16.14
C PHE A 194 -1.92 13.92 17.15
N ILE A 195 -2.84 14.00 18.12
CA ILE A 195 -3.16 15.21 18.88
C ILE A 195 -3.34 14.86 20.37
N GLY A 196 -2.78 15.67 21.28
CA GLY A 196 -3.01 15.57 22.72
C GLY A 196 -2.52 14.29 23.41
N LEU A 197 -1.78 13.42 22.71
CA LEU A 197 -1.38 12.10 23.23
C LEU A 197 -0.47 12.19 24.46
N SER A 198 -0.62 11.20 25.35
CA SER A 198 0.25 10.97 26.51
C SER A 198 0.91 9.59 26.43
N ASP A 199 2.08 9.43 27.07
CA ASP A 199 2.79 8.16 27.18
C ASP A 199 2.20 7.23 28.26
N LEU A 200 2.75 6.02 28.37
CA LEU A 200 2.35 5.03 29.39
C LEU A 200 2.63 5.44 30.85
N SER A 201 3.35 6.55 31.08
CA SER A 201 3.58 7.15 32.41
C SER A 201 2.68 8.37 32.69
N GLY A 202 1.93 8.85 31.70
CA GLY A 202 1.09 10.04 31.79
C GLY A 202 1.81 11.36 31.49
N ASN A 203 3.00 11.34 30.90
CA ASN A 203 3.63 12.54 30.34
C ASN A 203 3.03 12.81 28.95
N ALA A 204 2.99 14.06 28.50
CA ALA A 204 2.65 14.35 27.10
C ALA A 204 3.68 13.73 26.15
N VAL A 205 3.21 13.12 25.05
CA VAL A 205 4.08 12.74 23.92
C VAL A 205 4.63 14.04 23.32
N THR A 206 5.90 14.04 22.94
CA THR A 206 6.56 15.20 22.32
C THR A 206 6.43 15.18 20.80
N ALA A 207 6.21 16.33 20.18
CA ALA A 207 6.39 16.51 18.75
C ALA A 207 7.86 16.34 18.35
N SER A 208 8.14 16.08 17.06
CA SER A 208 9.49 16.21 16.53
C SER A 208 9.89 17.70 16.47
N LEU A 209 11.21 17.99 16.42
CA LEU A 209 11.68 19.38 16.32
C LEU A 209 11.17 20.07 15.05
N ALA A 210 11.06 19.34 13.94
CA ALA A 210 10.44 19.79 12.70
C ALA A 210 8.95 20.15 12.87
N MET A 211 8.16 19.23 13.44
CA MET A 211 6.74 19.47 13.68
C MET A 211 6.50 20.60 14.67
N GLN A 212 7.36 20.74 15.69
CA GLN A 212 7.29 21.83 16.66
C GLN A 212 7.56 23.19 16.00
N ALA A 213 8.59 23.30 15.14
CA ALA A 213 8.87 24.52 14.37
C ALA A 213 7.71 24.89 13.43
N ILE A 214 7.04 23.91 12.82
CA ILE A 214 5.82 24.17 12.03
C ILE A 214 4.69 24.69 12.93
N ILE A 215 4.43 24.05 14.08
CA ILE A 215 3.41 24.47 15.05
C ILE A 215 3.63 25.92 15.51
N ASP A 216 4.87 26.27 15.89
CA ASP A 216 5.25 27.58 16.43
C ASP A 216 5.39 28.66 15.35
N GLY A 217 5.46 28.28 14.07
CA GLY A 217 5.59 29.20 12.91
C GLY A 217 7.03 29.52 12.50
N ASP A 218 8.03 28.89 13.15
CA ASP A 218 9.45 29.06 12.85
C ASP A 218 9.86 28.31 11.56
N LEU A 219 10.73 28.93 10.76
CA LEU A 219 11.39 28.29 9.62
C LEU A 219 12.35 27.19 10.10
N THR A 220 12.53 26.12 9.31
CA THR A 220 13.55 25.08 9.53
C THR A 220 14.71 25.20 8.56
N THR A 221 15.82 24.50 8.84
CA THR A 221 16.93 24.33 7.89
C THR A 221 16.65 23.35 6.74
N SER A 222 15.44 22.77 6.64
CA SER A 222 15.11 21.74 5.65
C SER A 222 14.26 22.30 4.51
N ALA A 223 14.87 22.46 3.33
CA ALA A 223 14.15 22.89 2.12
C ALA A 223 12.92 22.01 1.80
N ASP A 224 13.03 20.68 1.96
CA ASP A 224 11.92 19.74 1.77
C ASP A 224 10.73 19.99 2.74
N ILE A 225 11.00 20.44 3.97
CA ILE A 225 9.93 20.80 4.90
C ILE A 225 9.33 22.15 4.52
N GLU A 226 10.15 23.13 4.15
CA GLU A 226 9.64 24.46 3.76
C GLU A 226 8.84 24.42 2.44
N ASP A 227 9.28 23.64 1.45
CA ASP A 227 8.56 23.42 0.19
C ASP A 227 7.19 22.75 0.43
N ARG A 228 7.09 21.87 1.44
CA ARG A 228 5.84 21.21 1.85
C ARG A 228 5.05 21.97 2.93
N ARG A 229 5.60 23.01 3.55
CA ARG A 229 5.01 23.69 4.70
C ARG A 229 3.58 24.16 4.42
N GLY A 230 3.34 24.79 3.27
CA GLY A 230 2.03 25.37 2.94
C GLY A 230 0.86 24.38 2.92
N VAL A 231 1.08 23.09 2.64
CA VAL A 231 0.02 22.06 2.71
C VAL A 231 -0.10 21.43 4.11
N ILE A 232 0.94 21.53 4.93
CA ILE A 232 0.90 21.13 6.35
C ILE A 232 0.24 22.23 7.18
N ASP A 233 0.50 23.51 6.89
CA ASP A 233 -0.23 24.64 7.49
C ASP A 233 -1.72 24.56 7.17
N ALA A 234 -2.10 24.26 5.92
CA ALA A 234 -3.50 24.02 5.56
C ALA A 234 -4.15 22.88 6.37
N LEU A 235 -3.41 21.80 6.67
CA LEU A 235 -3.89 20.74 7.57
C LEU A 235 -4.09 21.25 9.01
N LEU A 236 -3.20 22.11 9.50
CA LEU A 236 -3.33 22.68 10.85
C LEU A 236 -4.50 23.66 10.94
N ASP A 237 -4.73 24.44 9.90
CA ASP A 237 -5.87 25.38 9.80
C ASP A 237 -7.21 24.60 9.70
N ASP A 238 -7.29 23.55 8.86
CA ASP A 238 -8.45 22.63 8.79
C ASP A 238 -8.74 21.96 10.15
N LEU A 239 -7.70 21.67 10.94
CA LEU A 239 -7.84 21.11 12.28
C LEU A 239 -8.35 22.15 13.30
N GLU A 240 -7.95 23.42 13.18
CA GLU A 240 -8.51 24.51 14.00
C GLU A 240 -9.98 24.79 13.67
N GLU A 241 -10.41 24.68 12.40
CA GLU A 241 -11.84 24.71 12.05
C GLU A 241 -12.64 23.51 12.63
N LEU A 242 -11.95 22.44 13.02
CA LEU A 242 -12.50 21.26 13.71
C LEU A 242 -12.32 21.32 15.25
N ASP A 243 -12.12 22.51 15.82
CA ASP A 243 -11.88 22.80 17.25
C ASP A 243 -10.54 22.25 17.84
N TYR A 244 -9.70 21.56 17.07
CA TYR A 244 -8.41 21.05 17.55
C TYR A 244 -7.35 22.16 17.59
N GLN A 245 -6.67 22.34 18.72
CA GLN A 245 -5.66 23.39 18.87
C GLN A 245 -4.33 22.99 18.20
N ARG A 246 -3.77 23.89 17.35
CA ARG A 246 -2.47 23.69 16.67
C ARG A 246 -1.33 23.30 17.62
N THR A 247 -1.30 23.84 18.83
CA THR A 247 -0.30 23.52 19.88
C THR A 247 -0.41 22.09 20.45
N ASP A 248 -1.57 21.44 20.31
CA ASP A 248 -1.80 20.08 20.82
C ASP A 248 -1.44 18.99 19.82
N VAL A 249 -1.21 19.33 18.55
CA VAL A 249 -0.68 18.42 17.53
C VAL A 249 0.71 17.91 17.93
N LYS A 250 0.98 16.62 17.66
CA LYS A 250 2.26 15.93 17.95
C LYS A 250 2.89 15.29 16.72
N SER A 251 2.08 14.96 15.71
CA SER A 251 2.53 14.60 14.37
C SER A 251 1.39 14.92 13.41
N ALA A 252 1.67 15.66 12.35
CA ALA A 252 0.73 15.92 11.26
C ALA A 252 1.46 15.91 9.92
N TRP A 253 0.84 15.34 8.88
CA TRP A 253 1.40 15.27 7.53
C TRP A 253 0.31 15.00 6.48
N VAL A 254 0.67 15.11 5.21
CA VAL A 254 -0.25 14.96 4.07
C VAL A 254 0.33 13.98 3.05
N PHE A 255 -0.54 13.16 2.45
CA PHE A 255 -0.22 12.24 1.35
C PHE A 255 -1.32 12.26 0.26
N HIS A 256 -1.01 11.77 -0.94
CA HIS A 256 -1.98 11.67 -2.05
C HIS A 256 -2.03 10.24 -2.63
N THR A 257 -3.23 9.70 -2.84
CA THR A 257 -3.45 8.35 -3.36
C THR A 257 -3.32 8.28 -4.89
N ALA A 258 -2.83 7.15 -5.41
CA ALA A 258 -2.73 6.89 -6.84
C ALA A 258 -4.10 6.94 -7.53
N SER A 259 -4.10 7.22 -8.83
CA SER A 259 -5.28 7.09 -9.68
C SER A 259 -5.61 5.62 -9.93
N SER A 260 -6.89 5.31 -10.08
CA SER A 260 -7.35 3.96 -10.46
C SER A 260 -6.77 3.51 -11.81
N GLN A 261 -6.43 4.46 -12.70
CA GLN A 261 -5.70 4.18 -13.94
C GLN A 261 -4.26 3.70 -13.66
N SER A 262 -3.52 4.38 -12.77
CA SER A 262 -2.15 3.97 -12.43
C SER A 262 -2.09 2.65 -11.66
N ILE A 263 -3.13 2.31 -10.91
CA ILE A 263 -3.24 1.03 -10.18
C ILE A 263 -3.55 -0.11 -11.13
N LEU A 264 -4.57 0.04 -11.99
CA LEU A 264 -5.14 -1.05 -12.80
C LEU A 264 -4.61 -1.14 -14.24
N SER A 265 -3.65 -0.29 -14.63
CA SER A 265 -3.12 -0.23 -16.01
C SER A 265 -2.75 -1.60 -16.56
N ASP A 266 -1.90 -2.34 -15.85
CA ASP A 266 -1.27 -3.54 -16.38
C ASP A 266 -2.28 -4.69 -16.53
N ILE A 267 -3.01 -5.03 -15.46
CA ILE A 267 -4.08 -6.04 -15.52
C ILE A 267 -5.18 -5.68 -16.52
N SER A 268 -5.53 -4.40 -16.69
CA SER A 268 -6.56 -3.96 -17.64
C SER A 268 -6.12 -4.14 -19.10
N VAL A 269 -4.87 -3.79 -19.42
CA VAL A 269 -4.27 -4.03 -20.74
C VAL A 269 -4.17 -5.53 -21.03
N MET A 270 -3.57 -6.29 -20.10
CA MET A 270 -3.39 -7.75 -20.25
C MET A 270 -4.73 -8.46 -20.42
N ARG A 271 -5.75 -8.10 -19.64
CA ARG A 271 -7.11 -8.65 -19.73
C ARG A 271 -7.76 -8.37 -21.08
N SER A 272 -7.62 -7.15 -21.60
CA SER A 272 -8.23 -6.74 -22.86
C SER A 272 -7.61 -7.46 -24.07
N ASP A 273 -6.28 -7.53 -24.11
CA ASP A 273 -5.53 -8.25 -25.16
C ASP A 273 -5.74 -9.77 -25.05
N ALA A 274 -5.74 -10.34 -23.85
CA ALA A 274 -5.98 -11.77 -23.65
C ALA A 274 -7.39 -12.20 -24.06
N LEU A 275 -8.44 -11.44 -23.68
CA LEU A 275 -9.81 -11.71 -24.14
C LEU A 275 -9.95 -11.59 -25.67
N THR A 276 -9.19 -10.70 -26.31
CA THR A 276 -9.15 -10.56 -27.76
C THR A 276 -8.51 -11.77 -28.45
N ARG A 277 -7.48 -12.38 -27.83
CA ARG A 277 -6.80 -13.60 -28.33
C ARG A 277 -7.61 -14.87 -28.10
N LEU A 278 -8.25 -14.98 -26.94
CA LEU A 278 -9.08 -16.13 -26.56
C LEU A 278 -10.36 -16.23 -27.42
N GLY A 279 -10.88 -15.10 -27.93
CA GLY A 279 -12.12 -15.10 -28.69
C GLY A 279 -13.33 -15.54 -27.86
N GLU A 280 -14.37 -16.06 -28.52
CA GLU A 280 -15.60 -16.51 -27.84
C GLU A 280 -15.42 -17.89 -27.15
N ASP A 281 -14.58 -18.78 -27.71
CA ASP A 281 -14.47 -20.18 -27.29
C ASP A 281 -13.18 -20.55 -26.51
N GLY A 282 -12.21 -19.64 -26.41
CA GLY A 282 -10.85 -19.97 -25.95
C GLY A 282 -9.97 -20.56 -27.05
N ILE A 283 -8.73 -20.94 -26.69
CA ILE A 283 -7.71 -21.39 -27.66
C ILE A 283 -7.66 -22.92 -27.77
N GLY A 284 -7.55 -23.63 -26.63
CA GLY A 284 -7.46 -25.08 -26.60
C GLY A 284 -6.95 -25.64 -25.28
N CYS A 285 -7.06 -26.97 -25.14
CA CYS A 285 -6.52 -27.72 -24.02
C CYS A 285 -6.09 -29.14 -24.46
N THR A 286 -5.26 -29.80 -23.67
CA THR A 286 -4.80 -31.18 -23.88
C THR A 286 -4.86 -31.96 -22.57
N VAL A 287 -5.61 -33.07 -22.54
CA VAL A 287 -5.56 -34.01 -21.41
C VAL A 287 -4.26 -34.82 -21.46
N THR A 288 -3.59 -34.97 -20.33
CA THR A 288 -2.33 -35.72 -20.18
C THR A 288 -2.45 -36.91 -19.23
N SER A 289 -3.44 -36.93 -18.34
CA SER A 289 -3.76 -38.06 -17.46
C SER A 289 -5.26 -38.06 -17.12
N SER A 290 -5.85 -39.25 -17.04
CA SER A 290 -7.15 -39.48 -16.41
C SER A 290 -7.03 -40.67 -15.47
N GLU A 291 -7.46 -40.48 -14.23
CA GLU A 291 -7.32 -41.43 -13.13
C GLU A 291 -8.68 -41.65 -12.48
N ASP A 292 -9.29 -42.81 -12.74
CA ASP A 292 -10.55 -43.21 -12.12
C ASP A 292 -10.33 -43.64 -10.65
N ASP A 293 -11.37 -43.54 -9.82
CA ASP A 293 -11.38 -43.88 -8.38
C ASP A 293 -10.27 -43.17 -7.56
N TYR A 294 -9.98 -41.91 -7.89
CA TYR A 294 -8.90 -41.14 -7.27
C TYR A 294 -9.12 -40.92 -5.77
N GLY A 295 -8.06 -41.10 -4.97
CA GLY A 295 -8.12 -41.05 -3.50
C GLY A 295 -8.44 -42.39 -2.85
N GLY A 296 -9.24 -43.24 -3.50
CA GLY A 296 -9.59 -44.58 -3.01
C GLY A 296 -10.51 -44.59 -1.78
N ASP A 297 -11.35 -43.56 -1.63
CA ASP A 297 -12.34 -43.38 -0.57
C ASP A 297 -13.79 -43.33 -1.10
N ASP A 298 -13.98 -43.74 -2.37
CA ASP A 298 -15.22 -43.73 -3.13
C ASP A 298 -15.89 -42.34 -3.31
N THR A 299 -15.18 -41.22 -3.05
CA THR A 299 -15.74 -39.86 -3.25
C THR A 299 -15.54 -39.27 -4.65
N LEU A 300 -14.46 -39.65 -5.36
CA LEU A 300 -14.14 -39.13 -6.69
C LEU A 300 -14.14 -40.23 -7.74
N LEU A 301 -15.05 -40.11 -8.70
CA LEU A 301 -15.08 -40.93 -9.90
C LEU A 301 -13.78 -40.78 -10.69
N ARG A 302 -13.29 -39.55 -10.85
CA ARG A 302 -12.19 -39.25 -11.77
C ARG A 302 -11.39 -38.01 -11.37
N ARG A 303 -10.07 -38.10 -11.53
CA ARG A 303 -9.15 -36.95 -11.60
C ARG A 303 -8.58 -36.84 -13.02
N ILE A 304 -8.82 -35.71 -13.67
CA ILE A 304 -8.27 -35.36 -14.99
C ILE A 304 -7.14 -34.36 -14.79
N ARG A 305 -6.03 -34.52 -15.50
CA ARG A 305 -4.91 -33.57 -15.54
C ARG A 305 -4.53 -33.27 -16.97
N GLY A 306 -4.10 -32.04 -17.23
CA GLY A 306 -3.78 -31.58 -18.59
C GLY A 306 -3.21 -30.17 -18.61
N THR A 307 -3.16 -29.58 -19.79
CA THR A 307 -2.82 -28.16 -20.01
C THR A 307 -3.92 -27.43 -20.77
N PHE A 308 -4.00 -26.11 -20.61
CA PHE A 308 -4.80 -25.22 -21.45
C PHE A 308 -3.93 -24.07 -21.96
N THR A 309 -4.22 -23.59 -23.16
CA THR A 309 -3.45 -22.52 -23.79
C THR A 309 -3.92 -21.14 -23.27
N ALA A 310 -2.99 -20.32 -22.77
CA ALA A 310 -3.26 -18.98 -22.27
C ALA A 310 -2.25 -17.94 -22.80
N PRO A 311 -2.68 -16.70 -23.12
CA PRO A 311 -1.76 -15.62 -23.48
C PRO A 311 -0.79 -15.26 -22.35
N GLN A 312 0.52 -15.29 -22.64
CA GLN A 312 1.59 -14.98 -21.70
C GLN A 312 2.15 -13.56 -21.92
N TYR A 313 2.34 -12.84 -20.82
CA TYR A 313 2.95 -11.51 -20.72
C TYR A 313 4.26 -11.53 -19.92
N LEU A 314 4.55 -12.64 -19.22
CA LEU A 314 5.80 -12.85 -18.50
C LEU A 314 6.97 -13.21 -19.43
N GLU A 315 8.18 -12.82 -19.03
CA GLU A 315 9.46 -13.26 -19.60
C GLU A 315 9.65 -14.79 -19.59
N SER A 316 9.01 -15.48 -18.64
CA SER A 316 9.14 -16.91 -18.37
C SER A 316 7.98 -17.41 -17.50
N GLN A 317 7.52 -18.65 -17.73
CA GLN A 317 6.60 -19.34 -16.82
C GLN A 317 7.26 -19.72 -15.48
N ASN A 318 8.57 -19.97 -15.48
CA ASN A 318 9.35 -20.28 -14.29
C ASN A 318 9.69 -18.99 -13.52
N PRO A 319 9.52 -18.95 -12.18
CA PRO A 319 9.99 -17.84 -11.35
C PRO A 319 11.52 -17.84 -11.20
N PRO A 320 12.14 -16.68 -10.91
CA PRO A 320 11.56 -15.33 -10.99
C PRO A 320 11.35 -14.88 -12.46
N ALA A 321 10.32 -14.08 -12.71
CA ALA A 321 10.01 -13.49 -14.02
C ALA A 321 9.27 -12.16 -13.84
N LEU A 322 9.45 -11.20 -14.76
CA LEU A 322 8.67 -9.96 -14.84
C LEU A 322 7.67 -10.00 -16.00
N ILE A 323 6.70 -9.08 -15.99
CA ILE A 323 5.90 -8.76 -17.18
C ILE A 323 6.76 -7.98 -18.18
N VAL A 324 6.85 -8.48 -19.41
CA VAL A 324 7.49 -7.80 -20.54
C VAL A 324 6.69 -6.55 -20.88
N ARG A 325 7.34 -5.40 -20.94
CA ARG A 325 6.72 -4.09 -21.25
C ARG A 325 7.43 -3.40 -22.40
N ASP A 326 6.73 -2.51 -23.10
CA ASP A 326 7.31 -1.68 -24.15
C ASP A 326 8.01 -0.42 -23.57
N ASN A 327 8.49 0.45 -24.46
CA ASN A 327 9.14 1.72 -24.09
C ASN A 327 8.20 2.72 -23.37
N ASN A 328 6.89 2.46 -23.31
CA ASN A 328 5.88 3.25 -22.61
C ASN A 328 5.41 2.56 -21.31
N SER A 329 6.12 1.50 -20.87
CA SER A 329 5.76 0.64 -19.73
C SER A 329 4.44 -0.13 -19.88
N ILE A 330 3.96 -0.36 -21.10
CA ILE A 330 2.72 -1.10 -21.35
C ILE A 330 3.01 -2.60 -21.51
N PRO A 331 2.33 -3.52 -20.80
CA PRO A 331 2.49 -4.96 -20.95
C PRO A 331 2.35 -5.45 -22.39
N GLN A 332 3.23 -6.37 -22.80
CA GLN A 332 3.28 -6.93 -24.14
C GLN A 332 3.05 -8.44 -24.10
N PHE A 333 2.25 -8.94 -25.05
CA PHE A 333 2.15 -10.37 -25.30
C PHE A 333 3.51 -10.92 -25.76
N VAL A 334 3.91 -12.05 -25.17
CA VAL A 334 5.15 -12.78 -25.47
C VAL A 334 4.86 -13.97 -26.37
N GLU A 335 4.03 -14.90 -25.89
CA GLU A 335 3.66 -16.15 -26.57
C GLU A 335 2.34 -16.70 -26.02
N ASP A 336 1.78 -17.71 -26.70
CA ASP A 336 0.68 -18.52 -26.16
C ASP A 336 1.29 -19.71 -25.39
N ALA A 337 0.85 -19.90 -24.14
CA ALA A 337 1.51 -20.74 -23.16
C ALA A 337 0.61 -21.88 -22.64
N GLU A 338 1.16 -23.09 -22.53
CA GLU A 338 0.47 -24.26 -21.98
C GLU A 338 0.52 -24.27 -20.45
N ILE A 339 -0.58 -23.90 -19.81
CA ILE A 339 -0.71 -23.79 -18.35
C ILE A 339 -1.39 -25.06 -17.79
N PRO A 340 -0.87 -25.70 -16.71
CA PRO A 340 -1.50 -26.89 -16.14
C PRO A 340 -2.90 -26.65 -15.56
N PHE A 341 -3.81 -27.61 -15.76
CA PHE A 341 -5.05 -27.74 -14.99
C PHE A 341 -5.16 -29.12 -14.33
N THR A 342 -5.95 -29.18 -13.27
CA THR A 342 -6.46 -30.42 -12.69
C THR A 342 -7.96 -30.27 -12.45
N MET A 343 -8.73 -31.26 -12.89
CA MET A 343 -10.17 -31.35 -12.67
C MET A 343 -10.48 -32.60 -11.85
N VAL A 344 -11.48 -32.52 -10.96
CA VAL A 344 -12.02 -33.67 -10.23
C VAL A 344 -13.53 -33.74 -10.40
N ILE A 345 -14.03 -34.96 -10.66
CA ILE A 345 -15.44 -35.28 -10.89
C ILE A 345 -15.87 -36.28 -9.80
N PRO A 346 -16.94 -35.98 -9.03
CA PRO A 346 -17.44 -36.84 -7.94
C PRO A 346 -18.26 -38.03 -8.46
N HIS A 347 -18.40 -39.07 -7.62
CA HIS A 347 -19.16 -40.28 -7.97
C HIS A 347 -20.67 -40.03 -8.04
N VAL A 348 -21.23 -39.16 -7.19
CA VAL A 348 -22.67 -38.83 -7.12
C VAL A 348 -23.29 -38.43 -8.47
N LEU A 349 -22.52 -37.81 -9.37
CA LEU A 349 -23.02 -37.33 -10.67
C LEU A 349 -23.24 -38.49 -11.65
N ALA A 350 -22.39 -39.52 -11.62
CA ALA A 350 -22.60 -40.75 -12.38
C ALA A 350 -23.73 -41.60 -11.76
N ASP A 351 -23.74 -41.75 -10.44
CA ASP A 351 -24.73 -42.54 -9.69
C ASP A 351 -26.16 -42.01 -9.86
N LEU A 352 -26.31 -40.68 -10.01
CA LEU A 352 -27.58 -40.01 -10.30
C LEU A 352 -27.81 -39.74 -11.79
N ASN A 353 -26.81 -39.99 -12.64
CA ASN A 353 -26.90 -39.80 -14.09
C ASN A 353 -27.31 -38.34 -14.44
N GLU A 354 -26.62 -37.36 -13.83
CA GLU A 354 -26.87 -35.92 -13.97
C GLU A 354 -25.57 -35.10 -14.09
N SER A 355 -25.60 -33.97 -14.80
CA SER A 355 -24.44 -33.06 -14.97
C SER A 355 -24.35 -32.04 -13.83
N GLY A 356 -23.19 -31.97 -13.16
CA GLY A 356 -22.94 -31.03 -12.06
C GLY A 356 -22.30 -29.71 -12.55
N PRO A 357 -22.61 -28.54 -11.96
CA PRO A 357 -21.93 -27.28 -12.27
C PRO A 357 -20.40 -27.36 -12.15
N LEU A 358 -19.70 -26.59 -12.97
CA LEU A 358 -18.24 -26.47 -12.91
C LEU A 358 -17.83 -25.38 -11.90
N VAL A 359 -17.01 -25.73 -10.91
CA VAL A 359 -16.52 -24.78 -9.90
C VAL A 359 -15.00 -24.60 -10.02
N VAL A 360 -14.59 -23.37 -10.29
CA VAL A 360 -13.18 -22.97 -10.34
C VAL A 360 -12.65 -22.85 -8.91
N PHE A 361 -11.64 -23.64 -8.55
CA PHE A 361 -11.10 -23.65 -7.20
C PHE A 361 -9.83 -22.78 -7.05
N GLY A 362 -9.81 -21.95 -6.00
CA GLY A 362 -8.64 -21.21 -5.54
C GLY A 362 -7.95 -21.90 -4.38
N HIS A 363 -6.72 -22.40 -4.60
CA HIS A 363 -5.93 -23.09 -3.58
C HIS A 363 -5.45 -22.15 -2.45
N GLY A 364 -5.05 -22.74 -1.32
CA GLY A 364 -4.43 -22.02 -0.20
C GLY A 364 -3.01 -21.51 -0.50
N PHE A 365 -2.44 -20.74 0.43
CA PHE A 365 -1.10 -20.16 0.31
C PHE A 365 -0.02 -21.22 0.10
N LEU A 366 0.84 -21.03 -0.91
CA LEU A 366 1.87 -21.99 -1.36
C LEU A 366 1.31 -23.37 -1.79
N GLY A 367 0.02 -23.46 -2.11
CA GLY A 367 -0.56 -24.63 -2.76
C GLY A 367 -0.27 -24.68 -4.26
N THR A 368 -0.85 -25.68 -4.91
CA THR A 368 -0.89 -25.84 -6.38
C THR A 368 -2.29 -26.24 -6.83
N GLY A 369 -2.58 -26.08 -8.12
CA GLY A 369 -3.83 -26.55 -8.74
C GLY A 369 -3.99 -28.07 -8.65
N GLU A 370 -2.94 -28.86 -8.91
CA GLU A 370 -3.02 -30.32 -8.73
C GLU A 370 -3.21 -30.68 -7.25
N GLY A 371 -2.59 -29.95 -6.33
CA GLY A 371 -2.70 -30.19 -4.89
C GLY A 371 -4.13 -30.16 -4.35
N THR A 372 -5.08 -29.49 -5.03
CA THR A 372 -6.49 -29.43 -4.60
C THR A 372 -7.21 -30.77 -4.70
N SER A 373 -6.80 -31.67 -5.61
CA SER A 373 -7.47 -32.96 -5.78
C SER A 373 -7.44 -33.84 -4.53
N ASN A 374 -6.49 -33.59 -3.62
CA ASN A 374 -6.31 -34.35 -2.38
C ASN A 374 -7.36 -34.04 -1.28
N TYR A 375 -8.19 -33.01 -1.43
CA TYR A 375 -9.16 -32.61 -0.39
C TYR A 375 -10.51 -32.10 -0.90
N LEU A 376 -10.72 -31.97 -2.21
CA LEU A 376 -12.00 -31.52 -2.76
C LEU A 376 -13.08 -32.61 -2.86
N GLY A 377 -12.73 -33.90 -2.80
CA GLY A 377 -13.66 -35.02 -3.02
C GLY A 377 -14.94 -34.95 -2.20
N GLY A 378 -14.83 -34.80 -0.88
CA GLY A 378 -16.00 -34.68 0.00
C GLY A 378 -16.87 -33.43 -0.22
N TRP A 379 -16.35 -32.35 -0.82
CA TRP A 379 -17.16 -31.20 -1.24
C TRP A 379 -17.77 -31.38 -2.63
N ALA A 380 -17.06 -32.06 -3.54
CA ALA A 380 -17.55 -32.40 -4.86
C ALA A 380 -18.78 -33.31 -4.76
N GLU A 381 -18.69 -34.33 -3.89
CA GLU A 381 -19.74 -35.31 -3.59
C GLU A 381 -20.95 -34.67 -2.86
N GLU A 382 -20.73 -33.93 -1.76
CA GLU A 382 -21.82 -33.29 -0.99
C GLU A 382 -22.57 -32.21 -1.80
N TYR A 383 -21.85 -31.42 -2.60
CA TYR A 383 -22.45 -30.31 -3.36
C TYR A 383 -22.79 -30.65 -4.82
N LYS A 384 -22.46 -31.86 -5.30
CA LYS A 384 -22.69 -32.33 -6.68
C LYS A 384 -22.07 -31.41 -7.74
N VAL A 385 -20.80 -31.06 -7.55
CA VAL A 385 -20.06 -30.16 -8.45
C VAL A 385 -18.76 -30.80 -8.90
N SER A 386 -18.38 -30.56 -10.15
CA SER A 386 -17.04 -30.88 -10.63
C SER A 386 -16.14 -29.67 -10.39
N PHE A 387 -14.96 -29.86 -9.82
CA PHE A 387 -14.02 -28.76 -9.57
C PHE A 387 -12.91 -28.74 -10.63
N ILE A 388 -12.47 -27.54 -11.03
CA ILE A 388 -11.25 -27.33 -11.82
C ILE A 388 -10.32 -26.34 -11.13
N ALA A 389 -9.03 -26.64 -11.10
CA ALA A 389 -8.01 -25.81 -10.50
C ALA A 389 -6.78 -25.67 -11.41
N THR A 390 -6.16 -24.49 -11.31
CA THR A 390 -4.83 -24.15 -11.82
C THR A 390 -4.14 -23.30 -10.76
N ASP A 391 -2.83 -23.12 -10.85
CA ASP A 391 -2.04 -22.36 -9.89
C ASP A 391 -2.46 -20.89 -9.80
N LEU A 392 -2.21 -20.28 -8.64
CA LEU A 392 -2.18 -18.84 -8.42
C LEU A 392 -0.72 -18.44 -8.27
N TYR A 393 0.00 -18.34 -9.40
CA TYR A 393 1.40 -17.92 -9.45
C TYR A 393 1.63 -16.56 -8.76
N GLY A 394 2.85 -16.33 -8.31
CA GLY A 394 3.18 -15.33 -7.30
C GLY A 394 2.94 -15.85 -5.87
N TRP A 395 2.05 -16.82 -5.67
CA TRP A 395 1.72 -17.39 -4.37
C TRP A 395 1.54 -18.93 -4.40
N SER A 396 2.03 -19.62 -5.43
CA SER A 396 2.01 -21.09 -5.53
C SER A 396 3.30 -21.72 -4.97
N GLU A 397 3.34 -23.04 -4.84
CA GLU A 397 4.54 -23.79 -4.42
C GLU A 397 5.80 -23.39 -5.23
N SER A 398 5.61 -23.06 -6.52
CA SER A 398 6.70 -22.63 -7.41
C SER A 398 7.39 -21.34 -6.98
N ASP A 399 6.69 -20.46 -6.26
CA ASP A 399 7.14 -19.11 -5.94
C ASP A 399 7.92 -19.04 -4.61
N PHE A 400 8.02 -20.15 -3.87
CA PHE A 400 8.62 -20.21 -2.52
C PHE A 400 10.04 -19.62 -2.44
N ASP A 401 10.92 -19.99 -3.36
CA ASP A 401 12.30 -19.48 -3.39
C ASP A 401 12.36 -18.00 -3.76
N THR A 402 11.44 -17.51 -4.62
CA THR A 402 11.34 -16.09 -4.98
C THR A 402 10.84 -15.25 -3.81
N LEU A 403 9.89 -15.77 -3.03
CA LEU A 403 9.46 -15.18 -1.76
C LEU A 403 10.60 -15.15 -0.72
N GLY A 404 11.39 -16.23 -0.64
CA GLY A 404 12.57 -16.29 0.21
C GLY A 404 13.63 -15.25 -0.17
N LEU A 405 13.88 -15.06 -1.47
CA LEU A 405 14.75 -13.99 -1.99
C LEU A 405 14.20 -12.61 -1.67
N GLY A 406 12.88 -12.39 -1.80
CA GLY A 406 12.20 -11.15 -1.42
C GLY A 406 12.46 -10.69 0.02
N MET A 407 12.53 -11.64 0.97
CA MET A 407 12.84 -11.33 2.37
C MET A 407 14.27 -10.80 2.58
N ILE A 408 15.19 -11.00 1.63
CA ILE A 408 16.59 -10.54 1.69
C ILE A 408 16.79 -9.30 0.79
N ASP A 409 16.22 -9.34 -0.41
CA ASP A 409 16.22 -8.28 -1.41
C ASP A 409 14.77 -7.98 -1.87
N PRO A 410 14.16 -6.92 -1.30
CA PRO A 410 12.79 -6.50 -1.60
C PRO A 410 12.45 -6.28 -3.07
N SER A 411 13.42 -6.11 -3.97
CA SER A 411 13.16 -6.01 -5.42
C SER A 411 12.52 -7.28 -5.98
N TYR A 412 12.78 -8.45 -5.39
CA TYR A 412 12.19 -9.72 -5.83
C TYR A 412 10.68 -9.81 -5.64
N PHE A 413 10.06 -8.96 -4.79
CA PHE A 413 8.61 -8.89 -4.70
C PHE A 413 7.95 -8.32 -5.97
N GLN A 414 8.68 -7.65 -6.87
CA GLN A 414 8.13 -7.28 -8.17
C GLN A 414 7.84 -8.53 -9.02
N HIS A 415 8.78 -9.49 -9.09
CA HIS A 415 8.55 -10.78 -9.77
C HIS A 415 7.35 -11.53 -9.20
N GLN A 416 7.22 -11.47 -7.87
CA GLN A 416 6.15 -12.10 -7.13
C GLN A 416 4.78 -11.48 -7.49
N ALA A 417 4.65 -10.15 -7.41
CA ALA A 417 3.41 -9.43 -7.70
C ALA A 417 2.96 -9.59 -9.17
N GLU A 418 3.89 -9.41 -10.11
CA GLU A 418 3.60 -9.48 -11.55
C GLU A 418 3.23 -10.89 -12.03
N ARG A 419 3.64 -11.93 -11.29
CA ARG A 419 3.18 -13.30 -11.51
C ARG A 419 1.75 -13.55 -11.02
N ILE A 420 1.24 -12.79 -10.05
CA ILE A 420 -0.19 -12.81 -9.68
C ILE A 420 -1.03 -12.30 -10.85
N GLU A 421 -0.63 -11.19 -11.46
CA GLU A 421 -1.35 -10.60 -12.61
C GLU A 421 -1.47 -11.62 -13.76
N GLN A 422 -0.38 -12.30 -14.13
CA GLN A 422 -0.43 -13.41 -15.08
C GLN A 422 -1.34 -14.56 -14.62
N ALA A 423 -1.35 -14.90 -13.32
CA ALA A 423 -2.21 -15.96 -12.81
C ALA A 423 -3.72 -15.61 -12.86
N LEU A 424 -4.08 -14.34 -12.73
CA LEU A 424 -5.46 -13.87 -12.96
C LEU A 424 -5.85 -14.05 -14.43
N ILE A 425 -4.96 -13.71 -15.37
CA ILE A 425 -5.15 -13.96 -16.81
C ILE A 425 -5.26 -15.47 -17.10
N ASN A 426 -4.40 -16.30 -16.51
CA ASN A 426 -4.44 -17.76 -16.69
C ASN A 426 -5.77 -18.34 -16.21
N LYS A 427 -6.30 -17.89 -15.07
CA LYS A 427 -7.60 -18.36 -14.56
C LYS A 427 -8.75 -17.93 -15.49
N MET A 428 -8.73 -16.69 -15.99
CA MET A 428 -9.69 -16.23 -17.01
C MET A 428 -9.61 -17.05 -18.31
N ALA A 429 -8.40 -17.34 -18.80
CA ALA A 429 -8.16 -18.14 -20.00
C ALA A 429 -8.65 -19.60 -19.84
N MET A 430 -8.40 -20.21 -18.67
CA MET A 430 -8.92 -21.53 -18.32
C MET A 430 -10.45 -21.55 -18.40
N ILE A 431 -11.11 -20.59 -17.74
CA ILE A 431 -12.57 -20.52 -17.68
C ILE A 431 -13.15 -20.36 -19.09
N ARG A 432 -12.65 -19.39 -19.87
CA ARG A 432 -13.10 -19.16 -21.25
C ARG A 432 -12.98 -20.42 -22.11
N THR A 433 -11.84 -21.11 -22.01
CA THR A 433 -11.54 -22.33 -22.79
C THR A 433 -12.42 -23.51 -22.40
N PHE A 434 -12.68 -23.72 -21.11
CA PHE A 434 -13.57 -24.80 -20.65
C PHE A 434 -15.06 -24.50 -20.87
N LYS A 435 -15.47 -23.23 -20.98
CA LYS A 435 -16.83 -22.85 -21.42
C LYS A 435 -17.05 -23.03 -22.93
N GLY A 436 -15.98 -22.94 -23.71
CA GLY A 436 -15.99 -23.05 -25.17
C GLY A 436 -15.41 -24.37 -25.68
N ILE A 437 -14.22 -24.31 -26.30
CA ILE A 437 -13.63 -25.43 -27.07
C ILE A 437 -13.32 -26.68 -26.24
N CYS A 438 -13.18 -26.57 -24.92
CA CYS A 438 -12.96 -27.68 -23.99
C CYS A 438 -14.18 -27.95 -23.08
N SER A 439 -15.39 -27.63 -23.56
CA SER A 439 -16.65 -27.96 -22.88
C SER A 439 -17.03 -29.45 -22.93
N ASP A 440 -16.44 -30.21 -23.86
CA ASP A 440 -16.91 -31.54 -24.26
C ASP A 440 -15.74 -32.53 -24.46
N LEU A 441 -14.99 -32.78 -23.39
CA LEU A 441 -13.86 -33.73 -23.40
C LEU A 441 -14.36 -35.15 -23.12
N ASP A 442 -13.82 -36.17 -23.82
CA ASP A 442 -14.15 -37.58 -23.62
C ASP A 442 -14.03 -38.00 -22.13
N GLU A 443 -13.04 -37.47 -21.42
CA GLU A 443 -12.80 -37.77 -20.01
C GLU A 443 -13.85 -37.17 -19.05
N MET A 444 -14.71 -36.24 -19.48
CA MET A 444 -15.83 -35.72 -18.68
C MET A 444 -17.04 -36.68 -18.64
N TYR A 445 -17.06 -37.71 -19.48
CA TYR A 445 -18.21 -38.59 -19.65
C TYR A 445 -18.23 -39.78 -18.69
N SER A 446 -19.46 -40.16 -18.30
CA SER A 446 -19.82 -41.51 -17.89
C SER A 446 -20.99 -41.99 -18.76
N ASP A 447 -20.83 -43.16 -19.37
CA ASP A 447 -21.66 -43.66 -20.48
C ASP A 447 -21.97 -42.58 -21.55
N GLU A 448 -23.21 -42.10 -21.65
CA GLU A 448 -23.64 -41.09 -22.63
C GLU A 448 -23.78 -39.66 -22.04
N ILE A 449 -23.39 -39.43 -20.78
CA ILE A 449 -23.56 -38.14 -20.10
C ILE A 449 -22.23 -37.49 -19.72
N ASN A 450 -22.04 -36.26 -20.22
CA ASN A 450 -21.03 -35.32 -19.74
C ASN A 450 -21.40 -34.88 -18.32
N LEU A 451 -20.56 -35.21 -17.33
CA LEU A 451 -20.81 -34.93 -15.92
C LEU A 451 -20.49 -33.48 -15.52
N VAL A 452 -19.91 -32.69 -16.43
CA VAL A 452 -19.42 -31.34 -16.18
C VAL A 452 -20.26 -30.32 -16.95
N ASN A 453 -21.21 -29.68 -16.26
CA ASN A 453 -21.96 -28.57 -16.85
C ASN A 453 -21.10 -27.29 -16.91
N THR A 454 -20.34 -27.16 -17.99
CA THR A 454 -19.49 -26.00 -18.29
C THR A 454 -20.28 -24.73 -18.66
N SER A 455 -21.62 -24.79 -18.77
CA SER A 455 -22.45 -23.59 -19.01
C SER A 455 -22.83 -22.81 -17.73
N ASP A 456 -22.71 -23.43 -16.55
CA ASP A 456 -22.98 -22.80 -15.24
C ASP A 456 -21.70 -22.87 -14.39
N VAL A 457 -20.85 -21.82 -14.50
CA VAL A 457 -19.52 -21.77 -13.89
C VAL A 457 -19.47 -20.82 -12.70
N HIS A 458 -19.00 -21.33 -11.55
CA HIS A 458 -18.86 -20.57 -10.31
C HIS A 458 -17.42 -20.57 -9.82
N TYR A 459 -17.10 -19.69 -8.88
CA TYR A 459 -15.81 -19.69 -8.17
C TYR A 459 -15.96 -20.14 -6.71
N MET A 460 -15.00 -20.92 -6.22
CA MET A 460 -14.85 -21.19 -4.79
C MET A 460 -13.37 -21.06 -4.41
N GLY A 461 -13.08 -20.22 -3.42
CA GLY A 461 -11.72 -20.01 -2.95
C GLY A 461 -11.61 -20.27 -1.45
N TYR A 462 -10.50 -20.86 -1.01
CA TYR A 462 -10.22 -21.07 0.41
C TYR A 462 -8.87 -20.48 0.80
N SER A 463 -8.81 -19.73 1.92
CA SER A 463 -7.60 -19.03 2.38
C SER A 463 -7.07 -18.07 1.31
N LEU A 464 -5.92 -18.32 0.69
CA LEU A 464 -5.39 -17.50 -0.41
C LEU A 464 -6.38 -17.38 -1.58
N GLY A 465 -7.06 -18.46 -1.97
CA GLY A 465 -8.15 -18.38 -2.95
C GLY A 465 -9.36 -17.61 -2.44
N GLY A 466 -9.61 -17.62 -1.13
CA GLY A 466 -10.65 -16.80 -0.50
C GLY A 466 -10.29 -15.31 -0.50
N ILE A 467 -9.00 -14.98 -0.42
CA ILE A 467 -8.44 -13.63 -0.60
C ILE A 467 -8.59 -13.24 -2.07
N TYR A 468 -7.74 -13.77 -2.96
CA TYR A 468 -7.65 -13.36 -4.37
C TYR A 468 -8.87 -13.73 -5.24
N GLY A 469 -9.86 -14.41 -4.68
CA GLY A 469 -11.10 -14.75 -5.38
C GLY A 469 -11.89 -13.53 -5.84
N ALA A 470 -11.87 -12.42 -5.11
CA ALA A 470 -12.47 -11.16 -5.59
C ALA A 470 -11.80 -10.69 -6.89
N SER A 471 -10.47 -10.67 -6.92
CA SER A 471 -9.66 -10.31 -8.10
C SER A 471 -9.89 -11.26 -9.28
N VAL A 472 -9.99 -12.58 -9.03
CA VAL A 472 -10.29 -13.59 -10.07
C VAL A 472 -11.68 -13.34 -10.69
N VAL A 473 -12.68 -13.01 -9.87
CA VAL A 473 -14.05 -12.76 -10.32
C VAL A 473 -14.19 -11.41 -11.02
N ALA A 474 -13.46 -10.38 -10.59
CA ALA A 474 -13.43 -9.09 -11.27
C ALA A 474 -12.69 -9.14 -12.63
N VAL A 475 -11.61 -9.92 -12.73
CA VAL A 475 -10.89 -10.12 -13.99
C VAL A 475 -11.68 -11.02 -14.94
N SER A 476 -12.25 -12.14 -14.49
CA SER A 476 -12.96 -13.07 -15.39
C SER A 476 -14.39 -12.60 -15.71
N PRO A 477 -14.74 -12.25 -16.96
CA PRO A 477 -16.11 -11.89 -17.34
C PRO A 477 -17.07 -13.09 -17.41
N ASP A 478 -16.62 -14.28 -16.98
CA ASP A 478 -17.26 -15.57 -17.23
C ASP A 478 -17.76 -16.28 -15.96
N ILE A 479 -17.65 -15.64 -14.80
CA ILE A 479 -18.07 -16.17 -13.49
C ILE A 479 -19.26 -15.36 -12.96
N ASP A 480 -20.41 -16.00 -12.74
CA ASP A 480 -21.62 -15.32 -12.22
C ASP A 480 -21.73 -15.33 -10.69
N ARG A 481 -21.06 -16.26 -9.99
CA ARG A 481 -21.16 -16.42 -8.53
C ARG A 481 -19.82 -16.86 -7.92
N ALA A 482 -19.57 -16.45 -6.68
CA ALA A 482 -18.35 -16.78 -5.95
C ALA A 482 -18.62 -17.09 -4.47
N ALA A 483 -17.85 -18.03 -3.91
CA ALA A 483 -17.81 -18.34 -2.48
C ALA A 483 -16.38 -18.16 -1.93
N LEU A 484 -16.17 -17.13 -1.12
CA LEU A 484 -14.87 -16.72 -0.59
C LEU A 484 -14.70 -17.18 0.87
N TRP A 485 -14.06 -18.32 1.08
CA TRP A 485 -13.92 -18.94 2.40
C TRP A 485 -12.63 -18.53 3.09
N VAL A 486 -12.77 -18.03 4.33
CA VAL A 486 -11.69 -17.50 5.17
C VAL A 486 -10.74 -16.56 4.40
N GLY A 487 -11.34 -15.72 3.56
CA GLY A 487 -10.69 -14.69 2.75
C GLY A 487 -10.41 -13.39 3.50
N GLY A 488 -10.04 -12.35 2.74
CA GLY A 488 -9.70 -11.02 3.22
C GLY A 488 -9.09 -10.17 2.11
N SER A 489 -8.74 -8.93 2.42
CA SER A 489 -8.25 -7.90 1.50
C SER A 489 -7.22 -7.00 2.20
N GLY A 490 -6.43 -6.24 1.44
CA GLY A 490 -5.38 -5.38 1.99
C GLY A 490 -4.21 -6.20 2.55
N PHE A 491 -3.54 -6.95 1.66
CA PHE A 491 -2.60 -8.02 2.02
C PHE A 491 -1.53 -7.60 3.05
N SER A 492 -0.99 -6.39 2.92
CA SER A 492 0.01 -5.83 3.85
C SER A 492 -0.47 -5.72 5.31
N THR A 493 -1.78 -5.54 5.55
CA THR A 493 -2.36 -5.39 6.90
C THR A 493 -2.50 -6.72 7.64
N PHE A 494 -2.73 -7.83 6.94
CA PHE A 494 -2.94 -9.14 7.56
C PHE A 494 -1.80 -10.14 7.35
N VAL A 495 -0.90 -9.97 6.38
CA VAL A 495 0.19 -10.93 6.10
C VAL A 495 1.01 -11.23 7.36
N GLU A 496 1.38 -10.19 8.11
CA GLU A 496 2.18 -10.32 9.33
C GLU A 496 1.44 -10.95 10.52
N ARG A 497 0.11 -11.12 10.41
CA ARG A 497 -0.76 -11.79 11.38
C ARG A 497 -1.02 -13.26 11.01
N SER A 498 -0.59 -13.70 9.84
CA SER A 498 -0.80 -15.06 9.34
C SER A 498 0.19 -16.05 9.95
N THR A 499 -0.29 -17.24 10.35
CA THR A 499 0.58 -18.36 10.76
C THR A 499 1.53 -18.79 9.65
N ASN A 500 1.14 -18.60 8.39
CA ASN A 500 1.94 -19.00 7.23
C ASN A 500 3.12 -18.04 6.98
N PHE A 501 3.09 -16.84 7.55
CA PHE A 501 4.19 -15.88 7.49
C PHE A 501 5.32 -16.21 8.48
N ALA A 502 5.11 -17.08 9.47
CA ALA A 502 6.08 -17.33 10.54
C ALA A 502 7.49 -17.73 10.03
N THR A 503 7.58 -18.61 9.04
CA THR A 503 8.86 -19.02 8.41
C THR A 503 9.53 -17.86 7.67
N PHE A 504 8.73 -17.05 6.96
CA PHE A 504 9.22 -15.87 6.25
C PHE A 504 9.65 -14.76 7.23
N ALA A 505 8.97 -14.61 8.36
CA ALA A 505 9.35 -13.66 9.42
C ALA A 505 10.71 -14.01 10.04
N GLU A 506 11.03 -15.29 10.24
CA GLU A 506 12.34 -15.73 10.73
C GLU A 506 13.47 -15.39 9.72
N LEU A 507 13.22 -15.57 8.42
CA LEU A 507 14.17 -15.17 7.37
C LEU A 507 14.29 -13.64 7.24
N PHE A 508 13.17 -12.93 7.23
CA PHE A 508 13.12 -11.46 7.05
C PHE A 508 13.75 -10.71 8.23
N SER A 509 13.63 -11.26 9.45
CA SER A 509 14.27 -10.73 10.67
C SER A 509 15.71 -11.20 10.90
N HIS A 510 16.26 -12.03 10.01
CA HIS A 510 17.65 -12.48 10.11
C HIS A 510 18.64 -11.31 9.90
N SER A 511 19.84 -11.38 10.48
CA SER A 511 20.85 -10.32 10.41
C SER A 511 21.49 -10.10 9.03
N ALA A 512 21.21 -10.98 8.07
CA ALA A 512 21.53 -10.79 6.65
C ALA A 512 20.41 -10.06 5.87
N ALA A 513 19.20 -10.04 6.43
CA ALA A 513 18.01 -9.39 5.91
C ALA A 513 17.77 -8.09 6.71
N TYR A 514 16.62 -7.95 7.37
CA TYR A 514 16.20 -6.72 8.05
C TYR A 514 15.96 -6.99 9.53
N PRO A 515 17.00 -6.95 10.39
CA PRO A 515 16.87 -7.28 11.81
C PRO A 515 15.95 -6.31 12.57
N GLU A 516 15.88 -5.05 12.16
CA GLU A 516 15.03 -4.03 12.79
C GLU A 516 13.56 -4.15 12.39
N ARG A 517 12.65 -3.94 13.36
CA ARG A 517 11.21 -4.13 13.12
C ARG A 517 10.64 -3.12 12.13
N ASN A 518 11.04 -1.87 12.25
CA ASN A 518 10.44 -0.75 11.51
C ASN A 518 10.67 -0.90 10.01
N ASP A 519 11.89 -1.25 9.61
CA ASP A 519 12.31 -1.57 8.26
C ASP A 519 11.35 -2.59 7.61
N ARG A 520 11.09 -3.70 8.32
CA ARG A 520 10.16 -4.75 7.86
C ARG A 520 8.72 -4.27 7.73
N ALA A 521 8.25 -3.45 8.68
CA ALA A 521 6.90 -2.89 8.66
C ALA A 521 6.69 -1.97 7.45
N LEU A 522 7.67 -1.10 7.20
CA LEU A 522 7.64 -0.10 6.14
C LEU A 522 7.80 -0.73 4.76
N LEU A 523 8.71 -1.70 4.61
CA LEU A 523 8.81 -2.50 3.39
C LEU A 523 7.48 -3.18 3.04
N ILE A 524 6.78 -3.78 4.00
CA ILE A 524 5.46 -4.41 3.76
C ILE A 524 4.37 -3.37 3.44
N GLY A 525 4.39 -2.19 4.08
CA GLY A 525 3.48 -1.08 3.72
C GLY A 525 3.71 -0.55 2.30
N VAL A 526 4.97 -0.46 1.88
CA VAL A 526 5.37 -0.09 0.51
C VAL A 526 4.99 -1.15 -0.51
N MET A 527 5.18 -2.44 -0.20
CA MET A 527 4.86 -3.57 -1.10
C MET A 527 3.39 -3.65 -1.49
N GLN A 528 2.48 -3.16 -0.64
CA GLN A 528 1.05 -3.04 -0.97
C GLN A 528 0.82 -2.38 -2.34
N GLN A 529 1.63 -1.37 -2.67
CA GLN A 529 1.54 -0.64 -3.93
C GLN A 529 1.90 -1.47 -5.17
N MET A 530 2.74 -2.51 -5.02
CA MET A 530 2.94 -3.49 -6.10
C MET A 530 1.80 -4.51 -6.15
N TRP A 531 1.17 -4.82 -5.02
CA TRP A 531 0.08 -5.79 -4.96
C TRP A 531 -1.26 -5.23 -5.43
N ASP A 532 -1.56 -3.93 -5.30
CA ASP A 532 -2.88 -3.32 -5.57
C ASP A 532 -3.49 -3.64 -6.94
N CYS A 533 -2.67 -3.82 -8.00
CA CYS A 533 -3.14 -4.25 -9.33
C CYS A 533 -3.84 -5.63 -9.30
N SER A 534 -3.59 -6.42 -8.25
CA SER A 534 -4.12 -7.76 -8.00
C SER A 534 -4.82 -7.92 -6.64
N ASP A 535 -4.64 -6.99 -5.68
CA ASP A 535 -5.17 -7.10 -4.32
C ASP A 535 -6.71 -7.01 -4.33
N PRO A 536 -7.42 -7.92 -3.64
CA PRO A 536 -8.88 -7.87 -3.48
C PRO A 536 -9.44 -6.51 -3.06
N GLU A 537 -8.71 -5.72 -2.27
CA GLU A 537 -9.14 -4.40 -1.80
C GLU A 537 -9.45 -3.42 -2.94
N THR A 538 -8.79 -3.59 -4.09
CA THR A 538 -9.02 -2.77 -5.30
C THR A 538 -10.26 -3.22 -6.11
N PHE A 539 -10.81 -4.40 -5.83
CA PHE A 539 -11.91 -5.03 -6.57
C PHE A 539 -13.20 -5.23 -5.77
N LEU A 540 -13.16 -4.96 -4.45
CA LEU A 540 -14.33 -5.04 -3.57
C LEU A 540 -15.16 -3.73 -3.58
N PRO A 541 -16.48 -3.81 -3.30
CA PRO A 541 -17.42 -2.69 -3.45
C PRO A 541 -17.68 -1.86 -2.19
#